data_AF-A0A060C0E0-F1
#
_entry.id   AF-A0A060C0E0-F1
#
_cell.length_a   1.000
_cell.length_b   1.000
_cell.length_c   1.000
_cell.angle_alpha   90.00
_cell.angle_beta   90.00
_cell.angle_gamma   90.00
#
_symmetry.space_group_name_H-M   'P 1'
#
loop_
_entity.id
_entity.type
_entity.pdbx_description
1 polymer ?
#
loop_
_entity_poly.entity_id
_entity_poly.type
_entity_poly.pdbx_seq_one_letter_code
_entity_poly.pdbx_strand_id
1 'polypeptide(L)'
;DMDNVAIGSTANWAQSVTYWNLALDETGGPRSGPHVAGFLRGVVTVDRPARRVRPEVGCWSLAHLAPARPGARRVACRVRAAPGVRAVAFLNADDSAVVLLAHEGREPCTLDLALDGWATRLSLPARSVRTIVVSPPGAPRHEVFTPAR
;
A
#
# COMPACT_ATOMS: atom_id res chain seq x y z
N ASP A 1 -3.62 -2.91 8.09
CA ASP A 1 -3.63 -1.59 7.42
C ASP A 1 -3.90 -1.65 5.95
N MET A 2 -3.04 -2.26 5.13
CA MET A 2 -3.19 -2.24 3.68
C MET A 2 -4.62 -2.55 3.22
N ASP A 3 -5.18 -3.62 3.75
CA ASP A 3 -6.41 -4.14 3.20
C ASP A 3 -7.67 -3.34 3.56
N ASN A 4 -7.73 -2.77 4.77
CA ASN A 4 -8.88 -2.00 5.22
C ASN A 4 -8.67 -0.48 5.05
N VAL A 5 -7.49 0.02 5.41
CA VAL A 5 -7.18 1.46 5.44
C VAL A 5 -6.78 1.96 4.06
N ALA A 6 -5.85 1.28 3.36
CA ALA A 6 -5.41 1.72 2.04
C ALA A 6 -6.38 1.26 0.94
N ILE A 7 -6.40 -0.04 0.63
CA ILE A 7 -7.22 -0.64 -0.43
C ILE A 7 -8.70 -0.50 -0.09
N GLY A 8 -9.12 -0.94 1.10
CA GLY A 8 -10.53 -0.95 1.48
C GLY A 8 -11.17 0.44 1.44
N SER A 9 -10.51 1.46 1.99
CA SER A 9 -11.07 2.82 1.99
C SER A 9 -11.12 3.41 0.57
N THR A 10 -10.04 3.29 -0.21
CA THR A 10 -9.98 3.87 -1.56
C THR A 10 -10.82 3.12 -2.58
N ALA A 11 -10.97 1.80 -2.43
CA ALA A 11 -11.93 1.00 -3.21
C ALA A 11 -13.39 1.38 -2.87
N ASN A 12 -13.63 1.88 -1.66
CA ASN A 12 -14.93 2.34 -1.16
C ASN A 12 -15.05 3.87 -1.16
N TRP A 13 -14.56 4.53 -2.22
CA TRP A 13 -14.77 5.95 -2.54
C TRP A 13 -14.02 6.98 -1.69
N ALA A 14 -13.22 6.57 -0.70
CA ALA A 14 -12.34 7.52 -0.02
C ALA A 14 -11.34 8.10 -1.02
N GLN A 15 -11.24 9.44 -1.07
CA GLN A 15 -10.31 10.15 -1.94
C GLN A 15 -8.93 10.33 -1.30
N SER A 16 -8.82 10.08 0.00
CA SER A 16 -7.58 10.26 0.78
C SER A 16 -7.54 9.29 1.95
N VAL A 17 -6.32 8.96 2.38
CA VAL A 17 -6.03 8.19 3.60
C VAL A 17 -5.08 9.02 4.45
N THR A 18 -5.41 9.21 5.72
CA THR A 18 -4.59 9.97 6.65
C THR A 18 -4.35 9.15 7.91
N TYR A 19 -3.08 9.09 8.32
CA TYR A 19 -2.68 8.51 9.59
C TYR A 19 -2.57 9.59 10.66
N TRP A 20 -2.76 9.20 11.91
CA TRP A 20 -2.87 10.14 13.03
C TRP A 20 -1.53 10.83 13.36
N ASN A 21 -0.59 10.10 13.96
CA ASN A 21 0.73 10.64 14.29
C ASN A 21 1.75 10.21 13.23
N LEU A 22 2.56 11.14 12.73
CA LEU A 22 3.69 10.80 11.87
C LEU A 22 4.77 10.05 12.67
N ALA A 23 5.15 10.57 13.83
CA ALA A 23 6.22 10.01 14.65
C ALA A 23 5.79 9.94 16.12
N LEU A 24 6.10 8.83 16.79
CA LEU A 24 6.05 8.68 18.23
C LEU A 24 7.34 8.01 18.71
N ASP A 25 7.69 8.18 19.97
CA ASP A 25 8.84 7.47 20.56
C ASP A 25 8.54 5.99 20.83
N GLU A 26 9.55 5.23 21.28
CA GLU A 26 9.42 3.80 21.58
C GLU A 26 8.36 3.45 22.66
N THR A 27 7.84 4.46 23.38
CA THR A 27 6.78 4.31 24.39
C THR A 27 5.40 4.70 23.86
N GLY A 28 5.29 5.06 22.58
CA GLY A 28 4.06 5.59 21.97
C GLY A 28 3.72 7.00 22.42
N GLY A 29 4.73 7.80 22.81
CA GLY A 29 4.58 9.15 23.32
C GLY A 29 5.32 10.22 22.50
N PRO A 30 5.28 11.48 22.94
CA PRO A 30 4.49 11.99 24.07
C PRO A 30 2.99 11.94 23.77
N ARG A 31 2.16 11.70 24.79
CA ARG A 31 0.70 11.60 24.67
C ARG A 31 0.01 12.34 25.80
N SER A 32 -1.12 12.97 25.48
CA SER A 32 -2.03 13.56 26.47
C SER A 32 -3.14 12.56 26.79
N GLY A 33 -3.42 12.32 28.07
CA GLY A 33 -4.51 11.45 28.53
C GLY A 33 -4.10 10.00 28.93
N PRO A 34 -5.05 9.21 29.45
CA PRO A 34 -4.80 7.95 30.15
C PRO A 34 -4.51 6.76 29.21
N HIS A 35 -4.31 6.99 27.91
CA HIS A 35 -4.01 5.92 26.95
C HIS A 35 -2.85 5.05 27.46
N VAL A 36 -2.96 3.74 27.31
CA VAL A 36 -1.93 2.81 27.78
C VAL A 36 -0.62 3.08 27.03
N ALA A 37 0.51 3.15 27.75
CA ALA A 37 1.83 3.29 27.12
C ALA A 37 2.06 2.16 26.11
N GLY A 38 2.63 2.49 24.95
CA GLY A 38 2.88 1.55 23.86
C GLY A 38 1.67 1.17 23.01
N PHE A 39 0.46 1.68 23.30
CA PHE A 39 -0.73 1.41 22.48
C PHE A 39 -0.75 2.25 21.19
N LEU A 40 -0.30 3.50 21.27
CA LEU A 40 -0.23 4.39 20.11
C LEU A 40 1.04 4.11 19.31
N ARG A 41 0.90 4.06 17.98
CA ARG A 41 2.02 3.98 17.04
C ARG A 41 1.93 5.13 16.06
N GLY A 42 3.09 5.75 15.79
CA GLY A 42 3.20 6.66 14.66
C GLY A 42 3.30 5.89 13.34
N VAL A 43 3.30 6.61 12.23
CA VAL A 43 3.76 6.09 10.94
C VAL A 43 5.20 5.58 11.06
N VAL A 44 6.02 6.26 11.88
CA VAL A 44 7.35 5.80 12.29
C VAL A 44 7.50 5.83 13.81
N THR A 45 8.37 4.98 14.33
CA THR A 45 8.83 4.97 15.73
C THR A 45 10.23 5.59 15.80
N VAL A 46 10.39 6.64 16.60
CA VAL A 46 11.68 7.25 16.94
C VAL A 46 12.23 6.54 18.17
N ASP A 47 13.11 5.57 17.94
CA ASP A 47 13.77 4.81 18.99
C ASP A 47 14.97 5.61 19.51
N ARG A 48 14.75 6.30 20.63
CA ARG A 48 15.76 7.20 21.22
C ARG A 48 16.96 6.45 21.79
N PRO A 49 16.79 5.33 22.53
CA PRO A 49 17.92 4.56 23.04
C PRO A 49 18.85 4.06 21.93
N ALA A 50 18.30 3.54 20.83
CA ALA A 50 19.10 3.04 19.72
C ALA A 50 19.41 4.11 18.64
N ARG A 51 19.00 5.37 18.86
CA ARG A 51 19.19 6.52 17.95
C ARG A 51 18.81 6.21 16.50
N ARG A 52 17.64 5.61 16.29
CA ARG A 52 17.16 5.21 14.95
C ARG A 52 15.68 5.48 14.76
N VAL A 53 15.27 5.65 13.50
CA VAL A 53 13.86 5.72 13.12
C VAL A 53 13.47 4.38 12.49
N ARG A 54 12.37 3.79 12.96
CA ARG A 54 11.85 2.51 12.48
C ARG A 54 10.51 2.75 11.78
N PRO A 55 10.32 2.30 10.53
CA PRO A 55 9.02 2.37 9.88
C PRO A 55 8.02 1.42 10.54
N GLU A 56 6.81 1.89 10.82
CA GLU A 56 5.69 1.06 11.25
C GLU A 56 4.80 0.72 10.04
N VAL A 57 3.78 -0.12 10.26
CA VAL A 57 2.85 -0.57 9.20
C VAL A 57 2.20 0.59 8.42
N GLY A 58 1.97 1.74 9.06
CA GLY A 58 1.45 2.95 8.41
C GLY A 58 2.42 3.53 7.38
N CYS A 59 3.73 3.48 7.63
CA CYS A 59 4.75 3.94 6.69
C CYS A 59 4.72 3.11 5.41
N TRP A 60 4.64 1.78 5.54
CA TRP A 60 4.56 0.88 4.40
C TRP A 60 3.25 1.06 3.62
N SER A 61 2.14 1.29 4.34
CA SER A 61 0.85 1.56 3.71
C SER A 61 0.85 2.82 2.86
N LEU A 62 1.45 3.91 3.38
CA LEU A 62 1.64 5.14 2.62
C LEU A 62 2.61 4.95 1.45
N ALA A 63 3.71 4.21 1.64
CA ALA A 63 4.68 3.94 0.58
C ALA A 63 4.06 3.19 -0.62
N HIS A 64 3.15 2.24 -0.38
CA HIS A 64 2.44 1.54 -1.44
C HIS A 64 1.40 2.40 -2.17
N LEU A 65 0.82 3.39 -1.48
CA LEU A 65 -0.11 4.37 -2.07
C LEU A 65 0.60 5.49 -2.82
N ALA A 66 1.82 5.86 -2.42
CA ALA A 66 2.58 7.00 -2.95
C ALA A 66 2.71 7.04 -4.49
N PRO A 67 2.79 5.92 -5.23
CA PRO A 67 2.80 5.96 -6.69
C PRO A 67 1.50 6.50 -7.31
N ALA A 68 0.35 6.41 -6.61
CA ALA A 68 -0.87 7.09 -7.00
C ALA A 68 -0.75 8.57 -6.61
N ARG A 69 -0.44 9.41 -7.60
CA ARG A 69 -0.12 10.83 -7.40
C ARG A 69 -1.38 11.66 -7.10
N PRO A 70 -1.23 12.87 -6.53
CA PRO A 70 -2.36 13.80 -6.42
C PRO A 70 -3.08 13.98 -7.77
N GLY A 71 -4.41 13.87 -7.75
CA GLY A 71 -5.24 13.91 -8.95
C GLY A 71 -5.42 12.56 -9.67
N ALA A 72 -4.77 11.49 -9.20
CA ALA A 72 -5.02 10.15 -9.71
C ALA A 72 -6.48 9.75 -9.56
N ARG A 73 -7.04 9.12 -10.59
CA ARG A 73 -8.43 8.68 -10.64
C ARG A 73 -8.49 7.19 -10.35
N ARG A 74 -9.30 6.77 -9.39
CA ARG A 74 -9.58 5.34 -9.20
C ARG A 74 -10.29 4.80 -10.45
N VAL A 75 -9.76 3.72 -11.02
CA VAL A 75 -10.36 3.04 -12.17
C VAL A 75 -10.96 1.70 -11.76
N ALA A 76 -11.79 1.11 -12.63
CA ALA A 76 -12.38 -0.20 -12.37
C ALA A 76 -11.27 -1.27 -12.27
N CYS A 77 -11.30 -2.04 -11.19
CA CYS A 77 -10.38 -3.16 -10.96
C CYS A 77 -11.22 -4.35 -10.47
N ARG A 78 -11.00 -5.54 -11.05
CA ARG A 78 -11.71 -6.77 -10.68
C ARG A 78 -10.72 -7.89 -10.44
N VAL A 79 -10.81 -8.51 -9.27
CA VAL A 79 -10.07 -9.73 -8.94
C VAL A 79 -10.97 -10.93 -9.22
N ARG A 80 -10.47 -11.92 -9.95
CA ARG A 80 -11.17 -13.17 -10.27
C ARG A 80 -10.29 -14.35 -9.94
N ALA A 81 -10.89 -15.44 -9.43
CA ALA A 81 -10.21 -16.71 -9.18
C ALA A 81 -8.93 -16.60 -8.32
N ALA A 82 -8.85 -15.62 -7.42
CA ALA A 82 -7.73 -15.43 -6.49
C ALA A 82 -8.26 -15.15 -5.07
N PRO A 83 -8.70 -16.20 -4.34
CA PRO A 83 -9.19 -16.05 -2.97
C PRO A 83 -8.15 -15.39 -2.07
N GLY A 84 -8.58 -14.43 -1.23
CA GLY A 84 -7.68 -13.70 -0.33
C GLY A 84 -6.82 -12.64 -1.00
N VAL A 85 -7.02 -12.35 -2.29
CA VAL A 85 -6.41 -11.18 -2.96
C VAL A 85 -7.42 -10.05 -3.04
N ARG A 86 -7.03 -8.86 -2.56
CA ARG A 86 -7.77 -7.60 -2.76
C ARG A 86 -6.92 -6.64 -3.60
N ALA A 87 -7.59 -5.80 -4.39
CA ALA A 87 -6.91 -4.91 -5.32
C ALA A 87 -7.64 -3.57 -5.47
N VAL A 88 -6.86 -2.53 -5.75
CA VAL A 88 -7.37 -1.24 -6.24
C VAL A 88 -6.43 -0.72 -7.31
N ALA A 89 -6.98 -0.01 -8.29
CA ALA A 89 -6.22 0.58 -9.39
C ALA A 89 -6.52 2.06 -9.56
N PHE A 90 -5.49 2.81 -9.94
CA PHE A 90 -5.55 4.25 -10.20
C PHE A 90 -4.91 4.56 -11.54
N LEU A 91 -5.40 5.61 -12.20
CA LEU A 91 -4.78 6.22 -13.37
C LEU A 91 -4.28 7.61 -12.97
N ASN A 92 -2.97 7.82 -13.09
CA ASN A 92 -2.35 9.13 -12.89
C ASN A 92 -2.63 10.06 -14.08
N ALA A 93 -2.38 11.36 -13.91
CA ALA A 93 -2.55 12.34 -14.99
C ALA A 93 -1.53 12.21 -16.13
N ASP A 94 -0.45 11.46 -15.93
CA ASP A 94 0.55 11.11 -16.96
C ASP A 94 0.23 9.77 -17.66
N ASP A 95 -1.01 9.30 -17.53
CA ASP A 95 -1.51 8.02 -18.05
C ASP A 95 -0.80 6.77 -17.50
N SER A 96 0.03 6.90 -16.46
CA SER A 96 0.55 5.73 -15.75
C SER A 96 -0.54 5.10 -14.88
N ALA A 97 -0.67 3.78 -14.96
CA ALA A 97 -1.58 3.02 -14.13
C ALA A 97 -0.85 2.47 -12.90
N VAL A 98 -1.49 2.56 -11.74
CA VAL A 98 -0.97 2.07 -10.46
C VAL A 98 -1.94 1.01 -9.94
N VAL A 99 -1.44 -0.19 -9.71
CA VAL A 99 -2.24 -1.32 -9.18
C VAL A 99 -1.66 -1.76 -7.85
N LEU A 100 -2.46 -1.66 -6.79
CA LEU A 100 -2.12 -2.18 -5.46
C LEU A 100 -2.80 -3.53 -5.29
N LEU A 101 -2.04 -4.53 -4.84
CA LEU A 101 -2.49 -5.89 -4.56
C LEU A 101 -2.12 -6.22 -3.11
N ALA A 102 -3.10 -6.67 -2.32
CA ALA A 102 -2.86 -7.28 -1.02
C ALA A 102 -3.29 -8.74 -1.07
N HIS A 103 -2.41 -9.64 -0.63
CA HIS A 103 -2.67 -11.07 -0.55
C HIS A 103 -2.62 -11.52 0.91
N GLU A 104 -3.78 -11.84 1.48
CA GLU A 104 -3.93 -12.28 2.88
C GLU A 104 -3.79 -13.80 3.04
N GLY A 105 -3.67 -14.55 1.93
CA GLY A 105 -3.53 -16.00 1.94
C GLY A 105 -2.25 -16.47 2.60
N ARG A 106 -2.30 -17.70 3.14
CA ARG A 106 -1.19 -18.34 3.86
C ARG A 106 -0.20 -19.07 2.95
N GLU A 107 -0.62 -19.38 1.72
CA GLU A 107 0.21 -20.00 0.70
C GLU A 107 0.42 -19.02 -0.46
N PRO A 108 1.59 -19.01 -1.13
CA PRO A 108 1.79 -18.19 -2.32
C PRO A 108 0.73 -18.47 -3.39
N CYS A 109 0.37 -17.44 -4.16
CA CYS A 109 -0.52 -17.60 -5.31
C CYS A 109 0.08 -16.94 -6.56
N THR A 110 -0.46 -17.33 -7.72
CA THR A 110 -0.12 -16.75 -9.01
C THR A 110 -1.38 -16.20 -9.65
N LEU A 111 -1.30 -15.01 -10.25
CA LEU A 111 -2.40 -14.41 -10.99
C LEU A 111 -1.87 -13.70 -12.23
N ASP A 112 -2.74 -13.53 -13.22
CA ASP A 112 -2.44 -12.75 -14.41
C ASP A 112 -3.07 -11.35 -14.24
N LEU A 113 -2.23 -10.32 -14.30
CA LEU A 113 -2.65 -8.92 -14.33
C LEU A 113 -2.80 -8.49 -15.78
N ALA A 114 -4.00 -8.05 -16.17
CA ALA A 114 -4.30 -7.53 -17.49
C ALA A 114 -4.75 -6.06 -17.44
N LEU A 115 -4.23 -5.25 -18.36
CA LEU A 115 -4.54 -3.83 -18.52
C LEU A 115 -4.43 -3.47 -20.01
N ASP A 116 -5.52 -3.01 -20.64
CA ASP A 116 -5.54 -2.49 -22.03
C ASP A 116 -4.76 -3.32 -23.07
N GLY A 117 -4.99 -4.65 -23.05
CA GLY A 117 -4.35 -5.59 -23.98
C GLY A 117 -2.93 -6.02 -23.57
N TRP A 118 -2.31 -5.36 -22.59
CA TRP A 118 -1.12 -5.85 -21.91
C TRP A 118 -1.50 -6.84 -20.82
N ALA A 119 -0.69 -7.88 -20.64
CA ALA A 119 -0.83 -8.81 -19.53
C ALA A 119 0.54 -9.27 -19.02
N THR A 120 0.64 -9.47 -17.71
CA THR A 120 1.79 -10.12 -17.08
C THR A 120 1.35 -11.11 -16.02
N ARG A 121 2.11 -12.20 -15.88
CA ARG A 121 1.96 -13.12 -14.76
C ARG A 121 2.67 -12.59 -13.53
N LEU A 122 2.01 -12.68 -12.37
CA LEU A 122 2.51 -12.24 -11.09
C LEU A 122 2.48 -13.39 -10.10
N SER A 123 3.58 -13.59 -9.38
CA SER A 123 3.60 -14.39 -8.16
C SER A 123 3.46 -13.47 -6.95
N LEU A 124 2.53 -13.80 -6.06
CA LEU A 124 2.32 -13.12 -4.79
C LEU A 124 2.68 -14.09 -3.65
N PRO A 125 3.72 -13.78 -2.84
CA PRO A 125 4.01 -14.54 -1.63
C PRO A 125 2.82 -14.54 -0.66
N ALA A 126 2.79 -15.52 0.24
CA ALA A 126 1.88 -15.51 1.38
C ALA A 126 1.98 -14.19 2.16
N ARG A 127 0.85 -13.62 2.58
CA ARG A 127 0.76 -12.40 3.40
C ARG A 127 1.60 -11.24 2.85
N SER A 128 1.42 -10.91 1.57
CA SER A 128 2.22 -9.89 0.89
C SER A 128 1.38 -8.74 0.37
N VAL A 129 2.06 -7.62 0.12
CA VAL A 129 1.51 -6.49 -0.63
C VAL A 129 2.44 -6.19 -1.79
N ARG A 130 1.87 -5.86 -2.95
CA ARG A 130 2.63 -5.51 -4.15
C ARG A 130 1.99 -4.31 -4.84
N THR A 131 2.81 -3.31 -5.17
CA THR A 131 2.38 -2.19 -6.03
C THR A 131 3.07 -2.32 -7.38
N ILE A 132 2.28 -2.17 -8.44
CA ILE A 132 2.76 -2.24 -9.83
C ILE A 132 2.44 -0.92 -10.49
N VAL A 133 3.46 -0.30 -11.08
CA VAL A 133 3.29 0.89 -11.91
C VAL A 133 3.51 0.50 -13.36
N VAL A 134 2.48 0.73 -14.18
CA VAL A 134 2.51 0.50 -15.62
C VAL A 134 2.57 1.86 -16.31
N SER A 135 3.68 2.13 -16.98
CA SER A 135 3.84 3.32 -17.80
C SER A 135 2.94 3.24 -19.05
N PRO A 136 2.51 4.38 -19.61
CA PRO A 136 1.74 4.39 -20.86
C PRO A 136 2.52 3.75 -22.02
N PRO A 137 1.82 3.26 -23.06
CA PRO A 137 2.44 2.65 -24.22
C PRO A 137 3.50 3.57 -24.86
N GLY A 138 4.73 3.08 -25.02
CA GLY A 138 5.85 3.83 -25.60
C GLY A 138 6.82 4.48 -24.60
N ALA A 139 6.53 4.45 -23.30
CA ALA A 139 7.46 4.90 -22.26
C ALA A 139 8.26 3.73 -21.66
N PRO A 140 9.60 3.84 -21.50
CA PRO A 140 10.38 2.79 -20.85
C PRO A 140 10.19 2.85 -19.34
N ARG A 141 9.51 1.82 -18.79
CA ARG A 141 9.78 1.09 -17.53
C ARG A 141 8.48 0.56 -16.92
N HIS A 142 8.50 -0.72 -16.57
CA HIS A 142 7.56 -1.34 -15.65
C HIS A 142 8.31 -1.56 -14.34
N GLU A 143 8.09 -0.70 -13.35
CA GLU A 143 8.77 -0.83 -12.07
C GLU A 143 7.81 -1.47 -11.07
N VAL A 144 8.17 -2.68 -10.63
CA VAL A 144 7.50 -3.33 -9.51
C VAL A 144 8.03 -2.67 -8.25
N PHE A 145 7.24 -1.81 -7.65
CA PHE A 145 7.56 -1.27 -6.34
C PHE A 145 7.00 -2.23 -5.27
N THR A 146 7.89 -3.07 -4.75
CA THR A 146 7.65 -3.82 -3.52
C THR A 146 8.54 -3.20 -2.44
N PRO A 147 8.05 -2.32 -1.58
CA PRO A 147 8.77 -2.06 -0.35
C PRO A 147 8.77 -3.38 0.46
N ALA A 148 9.95 -3.88 0.81
CA ALA A 148 10.09 -4.97 1.78
C ALA A 148 9.66 -4.43 3.17
N ARG A 149 8.92 -5.13 4.03
CA ARG A 149 8.54 -6.55 4.16
C ARG A 149 7.06 -6.71 4.46
#